data_AF-A0A0B6Z7J8-F1
#
_entry.id   AF-A0A0B6Z7J8-F1
#
_cell.length_a   1.000
_cell.length_b   1.000
_cell.length_c   1.000
_cell.angle_alpha   90.00
_cell.angle_beta   90.00
_cell.angle_gamma   90.00
#
_symmetry.space_group_name_H-M   'P 1'
#
loop_
_entity.id
_entity.type
_entity.pdbx_description
1 polymer ?
#
loop_
_entity_poly.entity_id
_entity_poly.type
_entity_poly.pdbx_seq_one_letter_code
_entity_poly.pdbx_strand_id
1 'polypeptide(L)'
;RVLHRDLKPQNLLINERGELKLADFGLARAKSIPTKTYSNEVVTLWYRPPDVLLGSTEYSTSIDMWGVGCIFYEMACGRPLFPGSTVDDELHLIFKTLGLPTEDTLPGISKNEEFLAYHFPKFQADNLISIAPRLDTVGLGLLDKFLKYNPGTRLSATDAVKHSFFDSLGPGVHKLPDTVSIFTIQGISLHRDPGLRSSSLATTGKQRRQSMLF
;
A
#
# COMPACT_ATOMS: atom_id res chain seq x y z
N ARG A 1 0.68 20.18 -6.95
CA ARG A 1 0.56 18.72 -6.68
C ARG A 1 1.62 18.35 -5.66
N VAL A 2 1.20 17.80 -4.52
CA VAL A 2 2.06 17.40 -3.40
C VAL A 2 2.19 15.87 -3.46
N LEU A 3 3.40 15.35 -3.30
CA LEU A 3 3.67 13.91 -3.14
C LEU A 3 3.92 13.63 -1.67
N HIS A 4 3.38 12.54 -1.11
CA HIS A 4 3.60 12.20 0.29
C HIS A 4 4.96 11.52 0.52
N ARG A 5 5.32 10.54 -0.33
CA ARG A 5 6.59 9.77 -0.33
C ARG A 5 6.86 8.87 0.86
N ASP A 6 6.13 9.03 1.96
CA ASP A 6 6.23 8.20 3.17
C ASP A 6 4.86 7.70 3.64
N LEU A 7 4.01 7.21 2.72
CA LEU A 7 2.75 6.60 3.12
C LEU A 7 3.01 5.30 3.87
N LYS A 8 2.57 5.25 5.12
CA LYS A 8 2.63 4.10 6.02
C LYS A 8 1.53 4.21 7.07
N PRO A 9 1.09 3.11 7.70
CA PRO A 9 0.02 3.14 8.71
C PRO A 9 0.26 4.15 9.84
N GLN A 10 1.52 4.35 10.26
CA GLN A 10 1.88 5.31 11.31
C GLN A 10 1.56 6.77 10.93
N ASN A 11 1.49 7.06 9.63
CA ASN A 11 1.16 8.39 9.10
C ASN A 11 -0.35 8.54 8.80
N LEU A 12 -1.18 7.55 9.16
CA LEU A 12 -2.63 7.57 9.02
C LEU A 12 -3.28 7.67 10.39
N LEU A 13 -3.78 8.87 10.73
CA LEU A 13 -4.40 9.11 12.03
C LEU A 13 -5.90 8.88 11.93
N ILE A 14 -6.46 8.10 12.86
CA ILE A 14 -7.89 7.80 12.94
C ILE A 14 -8.41 8.30 14.29
N ASN A 15 -9.49 9.09 14.28
CA ASN A 15 -10.15 9.54 15.50
C ASN A 15 -11.30 8.61 15.93
N GLU A 16 -11.92 8.88 17.08
CA GLU A 16 -13.03 8.07 17.63
C GLU A 16 -14.25 7.98 16.72
N ARG A 17 -14.45 8.96 15.83
CA ARG A 17 -15.54 8.97 14.84
C ARG A 17 -15.23 8.09 13.63
N GLY A 18 -13.99 7.64 13.47
CA GLY A 18 -13.50 6.89 12.32
C GLY A 18 -12.95 7.76 11.19
N GLU A 19 -12.74 9.06 11.42
CA GLU A 19 -12.17 9.95 10.41
C GLU A 19 -10.67 9.69 10.27
N LEU A 20 -10.26 9.29 9.06
CA LEU A 20 -8.86 9.09 8.70
C LEU A 20 -8.28 10.39 8.13
N LYS A 21 -7.11 10.80 8.63
CA LYS A 21 -6.36 11.97 8.15
C LYS A 21 -4.90 11.58 7.89
N LEU A 22 -4.37 12.07 6.78
CA LEU A 22 -2.94 11.96 6.47
C LEU A 22 -2.14 12.89 7.41
N ALA A 23 -1.04 12.38 7.94
CA ALA A 23 -0.08 13.12 8.76
C ALA A 23 1.34 12.98 8.19
N ASP A 24 2.27 13.72 8.77
CA ASP A 24 3.70 13.71 8.41
C ASP A 24 4.01 13.94 6.92
N PHE A 25 3.82 15.19 6.51
CA PHE A 25 4.31 15.71 5.23
C PHE A 25 5.81 16.08 5.29
N GLY A 26 6.58 15.61 6.25
CA GLY A 26 8.00 15.98 6.44
C GLY A 26 8.87 15.70 5.19
N LEU A 27 8.53 14.64 4.46
CA LEU A 27 9.15 14.27 3.18
C LEU A 27 8.35 14.74 1.94
N ALA A 28 7.22 15.41 2.14
CA ALA A 28 6.40 15.88 1.04
C ALA A 28 7.07 17.04 0.31
N ARG A 29 7.11 16.96 -1.03
CA ARG A 29 7.72 17.99 -1.89
C ARG A 29 6.90 18.19 -3.17
N ALA A 30 6.95 19.39 -3.72
CA ALA A 30 6.38 19.68 -5.03
C ALA A 30 7.18 18.95 -6.14
N LYS A 31 6.49 18.56 -7.22
CA LYS A 31 7.06 17.84 -8.38
C LYS A 31 8.28 18.53 -9.04
N SER A 32 8.52 19.82 -8.77
CA SER A 32 9.51 20.67 -9.44
C SER A 32 10.92 20.69 -8.83
N ILE A 33 11.20 19.94 -7.75
CA ILE A 33 12.51 19.97 -7.09
C ILE A 33 13.25 18.65 -7.37
N PRO A 34 14.40 18.68 -8.08
CA PRO A 34 15.22 17.49 -8.33
C PRO A 34 15.74 16.91 -7.01
N THR A 35 15.57 15.60 -6.84
CA THR A 35 15.99 14.83 -5.66
C THR A 35 17.45 14.42 -5.79
N LYS A 36 18.37 15.22 -5.23
CA LYS A 36 19.71 14.73 -4.89
C LYS A 36 19.69 14.15 -3.47
N THR A 37 20.06 12.87 -3.39
CA THR A 37 20.55 12.12 -2.21
C THR A 37 19.65 12.11 -0.98
N TYR A 38 18.94 10.99 -0.76
CA TYR A 38 18.53 10.57 0.58
C TYR A 38 19.55 9.57 1.12
N SER A 39 20.00 9.79 2.35
CA SER A 39 20.88 8.95 3.14
C SER A 39 20.17 7.66 3.58
N ASN A 40 20.87 6.53 3.45
CA ASN A 40 20.35 5.16 3.54
C ASN A 40 20.01 4.61 4.95
N GLU A 41 19.77 5.43 5.96
CA GLU A 41 19.61 4.91 7.33
C GLU A 41 18.25 5.25 7.93
N VAL A 42 17.43 4.19 8.07
CA VAL A 42 16.14 4.09 8.78
C VAL A 42 14.91 4.68 8.07
N VAL A 43 14.58 4.17 6.87
CA VAL A 43 13.25 4.39 6.26
C VAL A 43 12.57 3.04 6.02
N THR A 44 11.31 2.90 6.43
CA THR A 44 10.51 1.68 6.20
C THR A 44 10.36 1.41 4.70
N LEU A 45 10.84 0.24 4.24
CA LEU A 45 10.83 -0.14 2.82
C LEU A 45 9.46 -0.66 2.35
N TRP A 46 8.62 -1.13 3.27
CA TRP A 46 7.44 -1.98 3.03
C TRP A 46 6.35 -1.39 2.12
N TYR A 47 6.41 -0.07 1.91
CA TYR A 47 5.45 0.69 1.12
C TYR A 47 6.11 1.35 -0.11
N ARG A 48 7.37 1.02 -0.39
CA ARG A 48 8.13 1.57 -1.51
C ARG A 48 7.92 0.70 -2.76
N PRO A 49 7.68 1.31 -3.93
CA PRO A 49 7.41 0.53 -5.12
C PRO A 49 8.70 -0.03 -5.76
N PRO A 50 8.59 -1.13 -6.54
CA PRO A 50 9.74 -1.83 -7.11
C PRO A 50 10.52 -0.99 -8.12
N ASP A 51 9.88 -0.09 -8.88
CA ASP A 51 10.57 0.81 -9.81
C ASP A 51 11.54 1.76 -9.08
N VAL A 52 11.15 2.28 -7.91
CA VAL A 52 12.01 3.13 -7.07
C VAL A 52 13.12 2.30 -6.42
N LEU A 53 12.82 1.08 -5.98
CA LEU A 53 13.81 0.14 -5.44
C LEU A 53 14.85 -0.27 -6.49
N LEU A 54 14.47 -0.32 -7.77
CA LEU A 54 15.33 -0.58 -8.93
C LEU A 54 15.95 0.70 -9.53
N GLY A 55 15.99 1.79 -8.78
CA GLY A 55 16.75 3.00 -9.13
C GLY A 55 16.02 4.00 -10.05
N SER A 56 14.71 3.86 -10.27
CA SER A 56 13.96 4.86 -11.03
C SER A 56 14.08 6.26 -10.42
N THR A 57 14.41 7.24 -11.25
CA THR A 57 14.46 8.66 -10.88
C THR A 57 13.14 9.39 -11.13
N GLU A 58 12.12 8.71 -11.67
CA GLU A 58 10.83 9.30 -12.00
C GLU A 58 9.91 9.42 -10.78
N TYR A 59 10.08 10.49 -10.01
CA TYR A 59 9.24 10.75 -8.85
C TYR A 59 7.88 11.33 -9.25
N SER A 60 6.83 10.52 -9.06
CA SER A 60 5.45 10.84 -9.44
C SER A 60 4.47 10.48 -8.31
N THR A 61 3.24 10.97 -8.38
CA THR A 61 2.15 10.61 -7.44
C THR A 61 1.81 9.12 -7.49
N SER A 62 2.23 8.39 -8.52
CA SER A 62 2.08 6.93 -8.63
C SER A 62 2.89 6.14 -7.60
N ILE A 63 3.91 6.76 -6.98
CA ILE A 63 4.65 6.16 -5.85
C ILE A 63 3.72 5.98 -4.66
N ASP A 64 2.97 7.03 -4.33
CA ASP A 64 2.00 7.00 -3.23
C ASP A 64 0.92 5.93 -3.48
N MET A 65 0.51 5.72 -4.73
CA MET A 65 -0.52 4.73 -5.09
C MET A 65 -0.10 3.28 -4.86
N TRP A 66 1.20 2.95 -4.96
CA TRP A 66 1.70 1.64 -4.55
C TRP A 66 1.58 1.44 -3.03
N GLY A 67 1.97 2.47 -2.26
CA GLY A 67 1.81 2.49 -0.81
C GLY A 67 0.34 2.32 -0.39
N VAL A 68 -0.59 2.97 -1.09
CA VAL A 68 -2.04 2.77 -0.91
C VAL A 68 -2.43 1.30 -1.11
N GLY A 69 -1.92 0.61 -2.14
CA GLY A 69 -2.16 -0.82 -2.34
C GLY A 69 -1.66 -1.68 -1.18
N CYS A 70 -0.44 -1.42 -0.71
CA CYS A 70 0.15 -2.13 0.42
C CYS A 70 -0.64 -1.91 1.73
N ILE A 71 -1.07 -0.68 2.00
CA ILE A 71 -1.90 -0.33 3.17
C ILE A 71 -3.30 -0.93 3.04
N PHE A 72 -3.89 -0.92 1.84
CA PHE A 72 -5.20 -1.51 1.59
C PHE A 72 -5.18 -3.02 1.88
N TYR A 73 -4.13 -3.71 1.43
CA TYR A 73 -3.89 -5.10 1.82
C TYR A 73 -3.78 -5.27 3.34
N GLU A 74 -2.96 -4.44 3.99
CA GLU A 74 -2.69 -4.54 5.42
C GLU A 74 -3.96 -4.30 6.26
N MET A 75 -4.81 -3.36 5.86
CA MET A 75 -6.12 -3.15 6.47
C MET A 75 -7.03 -4.38 6.32
N ALA A 76 -7.01 -5.03 5.16
CA ALA A 76 -7.82 -6.23 4.91
C ALA A 76 -7.30 -7.45 5.68
N CYS A 77 -5.97 -7.63 5.77
CA CYS A 77 -5.36 -8.86 6.27
C CYS A 77 -4.75 -8.77 7.68
N GLY A 78 -4.60 -7.57 8.23
CA GLY A 78 -4.01 -7.32 9.55
C GLY A 78 -2.50 -7.55 9.63
N ARG A 79 -1.82 -7.67 8.49
CA ARG A 79 -0.36 -7.87 8.40
C ARG A 79 0.21 -7.15 7.17
N PRO A 80 1.47 -6.69 7.22
CA PRO A 80 2.10 -6.03 6.07
C PRO A 80 2.20 -6.98 4.87
N LEU A 81 2.12 -6.42 3.67
CA LEU A 81 2.20 -7.17 2.42
C LEU A 81 3.65 -7.59 2.10
N PHE A 82 4.58 -6.64 2.17
CA PHE A 82 6.00 -6.83 1.86
C PHE A 82 6.86 -6.34 3.03
N PRO A 83 7.10 -7.15 4.08
CA PRO A 83 7.87 -6.72 5.24
C PRO A 83 9.39 -6.94 5.06
N GLY A 84 9.98 -6.42 3.99
CA GLY A 84 11.41 -6.62 3.68
C GLY A 84 12.34 -5.87 4.63
N SER A 85 13.48 -6.48 4.92
CA SER A 85 14.51 -5.94 5.81
C SER A 85 15.61 -5.16 5.07
N THR A 86 15.78 -5.44 3.78
CA THR A 86 16.73 -4.80 2.87
C THR A 86 16.07 -4.54 1.51
N VAL A 87 16.70 -3.76 0.63
CA VAL A 87 16.17 -3.53 -0.73
C VAL A 87 16.05 -4.84 -1.51
N ASP A 88 17.04 -5.72 -1.39
CA ASP A 88 17.04 -7.05 -2.02
C ASP A 88 15.89 -7.94 -1.50
N ASP A 89 15.73 -8.00 -0.18
CA ASP A 89 14.67 -8.78 0.49
C ASP A 89 13.27 -8.25 0.13
N GLU A 90 13.09 -6.93 0.10
CA GLU A 90 11.85 -6.29 -0.33
C GLU A 90 11.49 -6.64 -1.78
N LEU A 91 12.45 -6.54 -2.70
CA LEU A 91 12.26 -6.93 -4.10
C LEU A 91 11.94 -8.43 -4.23
N HIS A 92 12.63 -9.29 -3.47
CA HIS A 92 12.34 -10.72 -3.43
C HIS A 92 10.91 -11.01 -2.98
N LEU A 93 10.41 -10.35 -1.92
CA LEU A 93 9.04 -10.52 -1.44
C LEU A 93 8.01 -10.05 -2.48
N ILE A 94 8.27 -8.91 -3.13
CA ILE A 94 7.41 -8.38 -4.20
C ILE A 94 7.33 -9.39 -5.35
N PHE A 95 8.48 -9.83 -5.88
CA PHE A 95 8.52 -10.71 -7.05
C PHE A 95 8.05 -12.13 -6.75
N LYS A 96 8.25 -12.63 -5.53
CA LYS A 96 7.67 -13.89 -5.10
C LYS A 96 6.14 -13.85 -5.11
N THR A 97 5.56 -12.70 -4.78
CA THR A 97 4.11 -12.52 -4.68
C THR A 97 3.48 -12.21 -6.05
N LEU A 98 4.07 -11.28 -6.80
CA LEU A 98 3.50 -10.74 -8.03
C LEU A 98 4.13 -11.33 -9.31
N GLY A 99 5.09 -12.24 -9.17
CA GLY A 99 5.90 -12.78 -10.27
C GLY A 99 6.99 -11.82 -10.71
N LEU A 100 7.97 -12.31 -11.48
CA LEU A 100 9.00 -11.42 -12.03
C LEU A 100 8.41 -10.43 -13.06
N PRO A 101 8.88 -9.18 -13.08
CA PRO A 101 8.51 -8.24 -14.12
C PRO A 101 9.03 -8.72 -15.49
N THR A 102 8.18 -8.56 -16.50
CA THR A 102 8.49 -8.75 -17.93
C THR A 102 8.50 -7.41 -18.65
N GLU A 103 9.00 -7.36 -19.88
CA GLU A 103 8.95 -6.17 -20.75
C GLU A 103 7.52 -5.63 -20.95
N ASP A 104 6.50 -6.49 -20.92
CA ASP A 104 5.11 -6.07 -21.02
C ASP A 104 4.63 -5.36 -19.75
N THR A 105 5.06 -5.86 -18.58
CA THR A 105 4.62 -5.33 -17.27
C THR A 105 5.45 -4.14 -16.80
N LEU A 106 6.72 -4.06 -17.20
CA LEU A 106 7.66 -2.99 -16.90
C LEU A 106 8.66 -2.86 -18.06
N PRO A 107 8.36 -2.01 -19.05
CA PRO A 107 9.23 -1.81 -20.20
C PRO A 107 10.65 -1.37 -19.80
N GLY A 108 11.66 -1.99 -20.42
CA GLY A 108 13.08 -1.72 -20.18
C GLY A 108 13.71 -2.54 -19.04
N ILE A 109 12.94 -3.38 -18.35
CA ILE A 109 13.43 -4.17 -17.21
C ILE A 109 14.56 -5.13 -17.58
N SER A 110 14.57 -5.69 -18.80
CA SER A 110 15.63 -6.59 -19.27
C SER A 110 17.00 -5.92 -19.41
N LYS A 111 17.04 -4.58 -19.42
CA LYS A 111 18.26 -3.77 -19.53
C LYS A 111 18.60 -3.03 -18.23
N ASN A 112 17.78 -3.18 -17.19
CA ASN A 112 18.00 -2.51 -15.91
C ASN A 112 19.15 -3.21 -15.16
N GLU A 113 20.28 -2.51 -14.98
CA GLU A 113 21.49 -3.08 -14.37
C GLU A 113 21.28 -3.53 -12.93
N GLU A 114 20.52 -2.77 -12.13
CA GLU A 114 20.17 -3.12 -10.75
C GLU A 114 19.40 -4.44 -10.69
N PHE A 115 18.37 -4.59 -11.53
CA PHE A 115 17.57 -5.82 -11.62
C PHE A 115 18.43 -7.04 -12.01
N LEU A 116 19.31 -6.88 -12.99
CA LEU A 116 20.20 -7.95 -13.44
C LEU A 116 21.23 -8.33 -12.37
N ALA A 117 21.69 -7.38 -11.55
CA ALA A 117 22.68 -7.61 -10.50
C ALA A 117 22.16 -8.52 -9.36
N TYR A 118 20.87 -8.48 -9.05
CA TYR A 118 20.28 -9.28 -7.96
C TYR A 118 20.09 -10.77 -8.29
N HIS A 119 20.13 -11.17 -9.56
CA HIS A 119 20.02 -12.58 -9.98
C HIS A 119 18.80 -13.33 -9.39
N PHE A 120 17.61 -12.72 -9.44
CA PHE A 120 16.39 -13.32 -8.89
C PHE A 120 16.07 -14.70 -9.49
N PRO A 121 15.58 -15.67 -8.69
CA PRO A 121 15.08 -16.93 -9.22
C PRO A 121 13.77 -16.70 -9.99
N LYS A 122 13.38 -17.67 -10.81
CA LYS A 122 12.11 -17.61 -11.54
C LYS A 122 10.93 -17.68 -10.55
N PHE A 123 10.26 -16.54 -10.37
CA PHE A 123 9.00 -16.46 -9.62
C PHE A 123 7.80 -16.41 -10.57
N GLN A 124 6.75 -17.15 -10.21
CA GLN A 124 5.43 -17.04 -10.82
C GLN A 124 4.52 -16.24 -9.89
N ALA A 125 3.60 -15.48 -10.45
CA ALA A 125 2.64 -14.71 -9.67
C ALA A 125 1.71 -15.64 -8.89
N ASP A 126 1.58 -15.38 -7.59
CA ASP A 126 0.56 -16.02 -6.76
C ASP A 126 -0.82 -15.46 -7.12
N ASN A 127 -1.87 -16.24 -6.88
CA ASN A 127 -3.23 -15.75 -7.07
C ASN A 127 -3.57 -14.75 -5.96
N LEU A 128 -4.02 -13.55 -6.30
CA LEU A 128 -4.37 -12.51 -5.31
C LEU A 128 -5.39 -12.99 -4.26
N ILE A 129 -6.27 -13.94 -4.60
CA ILE A 129 -7.21 -14.50 -3.62
C ILE A 129 -6.53 -15.30 -2.49
N SER A 130 -5.40 -15.96 -2.77
CA SER A 130 -4.64 -16.66 -1.73
C SER A 130 -3.86 -15.68 -0.86
N ILE A 131 -3.45 -14.55 -1.43
CA ILE A 131 -2.72 -13.49 -0.75
C ILE A 131 -3.65 -12.70 0.18
N ALA A 132 -4.84 -12.31 -0.31
CA ALA A 132 -5.81 -11.44 0.36
C ALA A 132 -7.21 -12.08 0.45
N PRO A 133 -7.40 -13.17 1.23
CA PRO A 133 -8.63 -13.96 1.23
C PRO A 133 -9.86 -13.23 1.79
N ARG A 134 -9.68 -12.09 2.46
CA ARG A 134 -10.78 -11.25 2.99
C ARG A 134 -11.33 -10.26 1.97
N LEU A 135 -10.67 -10.09 0.82
CA LEU A 135 -11.16 -9.23 -0.26
C LEU A 135 -12.05 -10.04 -1.20
N ASP A 136 -13.18 -9.46 -1.58
CA ASP A 136 -14.01 -9.97 -2.66
C ASP A 136 -13.34 -9.72 -4.02
N THR A 137 -13.95 -10.21 -5.11
CA THR A 137 -13.38 -10.06 -6.46
C THR A 137 -13.23 -8.58 -6.87
N VAL A 138 -14.10 -7.71 -6.37
CA VAL A 138 -14.04 -6.27 -6.62
C VAL A 138 -12.87 -5.63 -5.88
N GLY A 139 -12.66 -5.97 -4.61
CA GLY A 139 -11.53 -5.53 -3.81
C GLY A 139 -10.19 -6.05 -4.34
N LEU A 140 -10.13 -7.32 -4.77
CA LEU A 140 -8.95 -7.88 -5.43
C LEU A 140 -8.64 -7.14 -6.74
N GLY A 141 -9.66 -6.79 -7.52
CA GLY A 141 -9.50 -5.99 -8.72
C GLY A 141 -9.00 -4.56 -8.45
N LEU A 142 -9.38 -3.97 -7.31
CA LEU A 142 -8.84 -2.68 -6.89
C LEU A 142 -7.37 -2.80 -6.45
N LEU A 143 -7.03 -3.84 -5.67
CA LEU A 143 -5.68 -4.09 -5.20
C LEU A 143 -4.69 -4.30 -6.37
N ASP A 144 -5.07 -5.12 -7.36
CA ASP A 144 -4.29 -5.35 -8.58
C ASP A 144 -3.96 -4.06 -9.34
N LYS A 145 -4.90 -3.12 -9.37
CA LYS A 145 -4.72 -1.82 -10.05
C LYS A 145 -3.77 -0.87 -9.31
N PHE A 146 -3.56 -1.05 -8.01
CA PHE A 146 -2.56 -0.30 -7.24
C PHE A 146 -1.16 -0.93 -7.39
N LEU A 147 -1.07 -2.26 -7.39
CA LEU A 147 0.19 -3.02 -7.37
C LEU A 147 0.76 -3.31 -8.77
N LYS A 148 0.68 -2.33 -9.69
CA LYS A 148 1.30 -2.46 -11.03
C LYS A 148 2.79 -2.10 -10.99
N TYR A 149 3.61 -2.88 -11.70
CA TYR A 149 5.04 -2.56 -11.86
C TYR A 149 5.24 -1.23 -12.58
N ASN A 150 4.65 -1.06 -13.77
CA ASN A 150 4.71 0.19 -14.51
C ASN A 150 3.98 1.33 -13.75
N PRO A 151 4.70 2.40 -13.34
CA PRO A 151 4.10 3.50 -12.60
C PRO A 151 3.03 4.25 -13.38
N GLY A 152 3.11 4.25 -14.72
CA GLY A 152 2.16 4.91 -15.61
C GLY A 152 0.81 4.19 -15.72
N THR A 153 0.72 2.92 -15.30
CA THR A 153 -0.52 2.12 -15.33
C THR A 153 -1.14 1.92 -13.95
N ARG A 154 -0.50 2.42 -12.88
CA ARG A 154 -1.09 2.42 -11.53
C ARG A 154 -2.31 3.33 -11.48
N LEU A 155 -3.38 2.85 -10.84
CA LEU A 155 -4.62 3.61 -10.68
C LEU A 155 -4.39 4.91 -9.92
N SER A 156 -4.87 6.02 -10.47
CA SER A 156 -4.79 7.33 -9.83
C SER A 156 -5.73 7.41 -8.63
N ALA A 157 -5.42 8.25 -7.64
CA ALA A 157 -6.33 8.49 -6.50
C ALA A 157 -7.73 8.98 -6.96
N THR A 158 -7.76 9.85 -7.98
CA THR A 158 -9.00 10.40 -8.55
C THR A 158 -9.88 9.34 -9.21
N ASP A 159 -9.29 8.30 -9.78
CA ASP A 159 -10.04 7.21 -10.41
C ASP A 159 -10.32 6.08 -9.42
N ALA A 160 -9.44 5.87 -8.44
CA ALA A 160 -9.62 4.91 -7.35
C ALA A 160 -10.89 5.20 -6.56
N VAL A 161 -11.16 6.47 -6.22
CA VAL A 161 -12.39 6.83 -5.49
C VAL A 161 -13.66 6.49 -6.28
N LYS A 162 -13.59 6.34 -7.61
CA LYS A 162 -14.72 5.98 -8.48
C LYS A 162 -14.81 4.47 -8.73
N HIS A 163 -13.93 3.68 -8.12
CA HIS A 163 -13.93 2.23 -8.29
C HIS A 163 -15.18 1.63 -7.64
N SER A 164 -15.75 0.58 -8.26
CA SER A 164 -16.97 -0.09 -7.78
C SER A 164 -16.85 -0.69 -6.38
N PHE A 165 -15.63 -0.83 -5.87
CA PHE A 165 -15.36 -1.20 -4.48
C PHE A 165 -16.02 -0.23 -3.48
N PHE A 166 -16.18 1.04 -3.87
CA PHE A 166 -16.75 2.10 -3.04
C PHE A 166 -18.23 2.39 -3.33
N ASP A 167 -18.89 1.67 -4.23
CA ASP A 167 -20.29 1.92 -4.63
C ASP A 167 -21.26 1.84 -3.44
N SER A 168 -20.95 1.00 -2.45
CA SER A 168 -21.73 0.83 -1.22
C SER A 168 -21.79 2.10 -0.35
N LEU A 169 -20.87 3.05 -0.54
CA LEU A 169 -20.87 4.35 0.16
C LEU A 169 -21.88 5.34 -0.44
N GLY A 170 -22.42 5.03 -1.62
CA GLY A 170 -23.39 5.84 -2.33
C GLY A 170 -22.78 7.08 -3.01
N PRO A 171 -23.48 7.66 -4.02
CA PRO A 171 -22.93 8.73 -4.86
C PRO A 171 -22.76 10.07 -4.14
N GLY A 172 -23.32 10.22 -2.93
CA GLY A 172 -23.19 11.43 -2.12
C GLY A 172 -21.75 11.74 -1.72
N VAL A 173 -20.91 10.71 -1.56
CA VAL A 173 -19.50 10.86 -1.15
C VAL A 173 -18.67 11.67 -2.15
N HIS A 174 -19.00 11.58 -3.44
CA HIS A 174 -18.29 12.31 -4.50
C HIS A 174 -18.74 13.77 -4.66
N LYS A 175 -19.78 14.20 -3.93
CA LYS A 175 -20.33 15.56 -4.01
C LYS A 175 -19.95 16.43 -2.80
N LEU A 176 -19.23 15.86 -1.83
CA LEU A 176 -18.83 16.57 -0.64
C LEU A 176 -17.74 17.62 -0.96
N PRO A 177 -17.80 18.81 -0.36
CA PRO A 177 -16.66 19.72 -0.34
C PRO A 177 -15.46 19.11 0.40
N ASP A 178 -14.24 19.47 0.00
CA ASP A 178 -12.98 18.94 0.56
C ASP A 178 -12.86 19.09 2.09
N THR A 179 -13.55 20.06 2.69
CA THR A 179 -13.52 20.34 4.13
C THR A 179 -14.57 19.58 4.94
N VAL A 180 -15.45 18.83 4.29
CA VAL A 180 -16.58 18.15 4.92
C VAL A 180 -16.29 16.66 5.08
N SER A 181 -16.55 16.15 6.28
CA SER A 181 -16.35 14.74 6.63
C SER A 181 -17.36 13.82 5.95
N ILE A 182 -16.93 12.64 5.48
CA ILE A 182 -17.83 11.64 4.89
C ILE A 182 -18.91 11.16 5.88
N PHE A 183 -18.65 11.24 7.19
CA PHE A 183 -19.59 10.87 8.24
C PHE A 183 -20.72 11.91 8.43
N THR A 184 -20.79 12.96 7.61
CA THR A 184 -22.00 13.80 7.52
C THR A 184 -23.05 13.21 6.58
N ILE A 185 -22.70 12.24 5.75
CA ILE A 185 -23.65 11.56 4.87
C ILE A 185 -24.49 10.59 5.70
N GLN A 186 -25.81 10.73 5.61
CA GLN A 186 -26.74 9.81 6.27
C GLN A 186 -26.53 8.39 5.73
N GLY A 187 -26.28 7.45 6.63
CA GLY A 187 -26.01 6.04 6.29
C GLY A 187 -24.52 5.67 6.32
N ILE A 188 -23.59 6.64 6.30
CA ILE A 188 -22.17 6.37 6.53
C ILE A 188 -21.89 6.42 8.04
N SER A 189 -21.49 5.29 8.61
CA SER A 189 -21.12 5.17 10.01
C SER A 189 -19.99 4.18 10.20
N LEU A 190 -19.20 4.36 11.27
CA LEU A 190 -18.14 3.43 11.60
C LEU A 190 -18.77 2.16 12.21
N HIS A 191 -18.59 1.03 11.54
CA HIS A 191 -18.94 -0.26 12.09
C HIS A 191 -17.73 -0.86 12.82
N ARG A 192 -17.93 -1.30 14.05
CA ARG A 192 -16.92 -2.09 14.76
C ARG A 192 -16.91 -3.50 14.17
N ASP A 193 -15.80 -3.91 13.57
CA ASP A 193 -15.60 -5.31 13.21
C ASP A 193 -15.66 -6.12 14.52
N PRO A 194 -16.58 -7.10 14.66
CA PRO A 194 -16.65 -7.93 15.86
C PRO A 194 -15.36 -8.72 16.11
N GLY A 195 -14.46 -8.78 15.13
CA GLY A 195 -13.19 -9.48 15.20
C GLY A 195 -13.45 -10.98 15.22
N LEU A 196 -13.14 -11.65 14.13
CA LEU A 196 -12.85 -13.08 14.22
C LEU A 196 -11.57 -13.21 15.05
N ARG A 197 -11.72 -13.37 16.37
CA ARG A 197 -10.68 -13.97 17.19
C ARG A 197 -10.36 -15.29 16.51
N SER A 198 -9.13 -15.48 16.06
CA SER A 198 -8.61 -16.80 15.70
C SER A 198 -8.92 -17.73 16.87
N SER A 199 -9.97 -18.54 16.72
CA SER A 199 -10.43 -19.43 17.75
C SER A 199 -9.58 -20.69 17.72
N SER A 200 -9.06 -21.03 18.90
CA SER A 200 -8.42 -22.29 19.29
C SER A 200 -6.99 -22.57 18.81
N LEU A 201 -6.02 -21.91 19.44
CA LEU A 201 -4.90 -22.67 20.01
C LEU A 201 -5.12 -22.76 21.52
N ALA A 202 -5.32 -23.98 22.00
CA ALA A 202 -5.63 -24.27 23.39
C ALA A 202 -4.60 -23.66 24.34
N THR A 203 -5.11 -23.10 25.43
CA THR A 203 -4.40 -22.63 26.61
C THR A 203 -3.48 -23.70 27.19
N THR A 204 -2.17 -23.46 27.16
CA THR A 204 -1.26 -23.79 28.28
C THR A 204 -0.03 -22.88 28.22
N GLY A 205 0.14 -21.98 29.18
CA GLY A 205 1.44 -21.35 29.43
C GLY A 205 1.42 -19.89 29.86
N LYS A 206 1.26 -19.68 31.18
CA LYS A 206 1.79 -18.58 32.02
C LYS A 206 1.79 -17.14 31.47
N GLN A 207 1.04 -16.29 32.19
CA GLN A 207 1.20 -14.84 32.30
C GLN A 207 2.66 -14.37 32.14
N ARG A 208 2.90 -13.40 31.24
CA ARG A 208 3.73 -12.22 31.55
C ARG A 208 3.68 -11.15 30.46
N ARG A 209 3.27 -9.96 30.93
CA ARG A 209 3.61 -8.59 30.49
C ARG A 209 2.92 -8.01 29.26
N GLN A 210 1.94 -7.17 29.58
CA GLN A 210 1.63 -5.91 28.90
C GLN A 210 2.93 -5.11 28.66
N SER A 211 3.05 -4.52 27.47
CA SER A 211 3.86 -3.32 27.27
C SER A 211 3.11 -2.40 26.32
N MET A 212 2.62 -1.29 26.88
CA MET A 212 2.38 -0.07 26.14
C MET A 212 3.71 0.43 25.60
N LEU A 213 3.75 0.85 24.35
CA LEU A 213 4.71 1.84 23.86
C LEU A 213 3.97 2.80 22.94
N PHE A 214 4.27 4.07 23.18
CA PHE A 214 3.65 5.29 22.66
C PHE A 214 3.60 5.37 21.13
#